data_AF-A0A0Q8FZ43-F1
#
_entry.id   AF-A0A0Q8FZ43-F1
#
_cell.length_a   1.000
_cell.length_b   1.000
_cell.length_c   1.000
_cell.angle_alpha   90.00
_cell.angle_beta   90.00
_cell.angle_gamma   90.00
#
_symmetry.space_group_name_H-M   'P 1'
#
loop_
_entity.id
_entity.type
_entity.pdbx_description
1 polymer ?
#
loop_
_entity_poly.entity_id
_entity_poly.type
_entity_poly.pdbx_seq_one_letter_code
_entity_poly.pdbx_strand_id
1 'polypeptide(L)'
;MARHNGGCQCGQVRYTVEIELDNLITCNCSRCGKLGSVLAFAPASAFELQQGEDALTEYRFNTHKISHLFCQTCGIESFGRGVGPGGAEMAAINVRCLDDVDVFALKPHPFDGKSR
;
A
#
# COMPACT_ATOMS: atom_id res chain seq x y z
N MET A 1 -8.37 0.77 15.68
CA MET A 1 -8.19 0.79 14.22
C MET A 1 -9.27 1.70 13.66
N ALA A 2 -8.90 2.66 12.82
CA ALA A 2 -9.87 3.49 12.13
C ALA A 2 -10.15 2.89 10.75
N ARG A 3 -11.39 3.01 10.28
CA ARG A 3 -11.78 2.57 8.94
C ARG A 3 -11.57 3.72 7.95
N HIS A 4 -10.81 3.46 6.90
CA HIS A 4 -10.50 4.41 5.84
C HIS A 4 -11.01 3.92 4.48
N ASN A 5 -11.30 4.88 3.61
CA ASN A 5 -11.49 4.64 2.18
C ASN A 5 -10.23 5.06 1.45
N GLY A 6 -9.88 4.33 0.40
CA GLY A 6 -8.76 4.70 -0.46
C GLY A 6 -8.90 4.13 -1.85
N GLY A 7 -7.93 4.46 -2.70
CA GLY A 7 -7.96 4.02 -4.08
C GLY A 7 -6.90 4.67 -4.96
N CYS A 8 -6.97 4.37 -6.24
CA CYS A 8 -6.16 5.06 -7.24
C CYS A 8 -6.75 6.45 -7.57
N GLN A 9 -5.96 7.28 -8.26
CA GLN A 9 -6.36 8.66 -8.59
C GLN A 9 -7.60 8.73 -9.50
N CYS A 10 -7.74 7.81 -10.48
CA CYS A 10 -8.87 7.83 -11.41
C CYS A 10 -10.14 7.19 -10.83
N GLY A 11 -10.08 6.64 -9.62
CA GLY A 11 -11.23 6.03 -8.95
C GLY A 11 -11.65 4.64 -9.43
N GLN A 12 -10.98 4.05 -10.44
CA GLN A 12 -11.32 2.69 -10.88
C GLN A 12 -11.02 1.63 -9.83
N VAL A 13 -9.94 1.81 -9.07
CA VAL A 13 -9.55 0.94 -7.96
C VAL A 13 -9.97 1.62 -6.66
N ARG A 14 -10.84 0.99 -5.88
CA ARG A 14 -11.31 1.49 -4.57
C ARG A 14 -11.33 0.38 -3.54
N TYR A 15 -11.00 0.71 -2.31
CA TYR A 15 -10.99 -0.24 -1.20
C TYR A 15 -11.43 0.44 0.11
N THR A 16 -11.79 -0.40 1.07
CA THR A 16 -11.87 -0.02 2.49
C THR A 16 -10.81 -0.76 3.28
N VAL A 17 -10.23 -0.10 4.28
CA VAL A 17 -9.23 -0.72 5.16
C VAL A 17 -9.36 -0.25 6.59
N GLU A 18 -9.24 -1.16 7.55
CA GLU A 18 -9.09 -0.85 8.97
C GLU A 18 -7.60 -0.88 9.33
N ILE A 19 -7.05 0.29 9.69
CA ILE A 19 -5.61 0.42 9.90
C ILE A 19 -5.29 1.52 10.92
N GLU A 20 -4.15 1.40 11.59
CA GLU A 20 -3.57 2.47 12.40
C GLU A 20 -2.48 3.21 11.61
N LEU A 21 -2.43 4.53 11.75
CA LEU A 21 -1.48 5.40 11.04
C LEU A 21 -0.33 5.86 11.96
N ASP A 22 0.01 5.08 12.98
CA ASP A 22 1.03 5.37 13.99
C ASP A 22 2.44 4.91 13.60
N ASN A 23 2.54 3.83 12.81
CA ASN A 23 3.79 3.17 12.44
C ASN A 23 4.07 3.27 10.92
N LEU A 24 3.99 4.49 10.40
CA LEU A 24 4.22 4.76 8.98
C LEU A 24 5.70 4.62 8.61
N ILE A 25 5.99 4.01 7.46
CA ILE A 25 7.36 3.85 6.96
C ILE A 25 7.57 4.47 5.58
N THR A 26 8.78 4.93 5.32
CA THR A 26 9.29 5.20 3.97
C THR A 26 10.47 4.28 3.69
N CYS A 27 10.35 3.47 2.64
CA CYS A 27 11.34 2.46 2.29
C CYS A 27 12.30 2.96 1.21
N ASN A 28 13.60 2.78 1.42
CA ASN A 28 14.66 3.22 0.51
C ASN A 28 14.98 2.23 -0.63
N CYS A 29 14.26 1.11 -0.77
CA CYS A 29 14.56 0.11 -1.80
C CYS A 29 14.37 0.68 -3.23
N SER A 30 14.89 -0.03 -4.24
CA SER A 30 14.88 0.44 -5.64
C SER A 30 13.49 0.74 -6.20
N ARG A 31 12.44 0.13 -5.64
CA ARG A 31 11.03 0.38 -6.00
C ARG A 31 10.39 1.46 -5.14
N CYS A 32 10.33 1.27 -3.83
CA CYS A 32 9.63 2.18 -2.92
C CYS A 32 10.23 3.59 -2.92
N GLY A 33 11.56 3.70 -3.02
CA GLY A 33 12.23 4.99 -3.13
C GLY A 33 11.87 5.76 -4.40
N LYS A 34 11.58 5.07 -5.51
CA LYS A 34 11.13 5.70 -6.76
C LYS A 34 9.64 6.08 -6.73
N LEU A 35 8.83 5.30 -6.03
CA LEU A 35 7.41 5.60 -5.85
C LEU A 35 7.14 6.74 -4.87
N GLY A 36 8.04 6.95 -3.89
CA GLY A 36 7.79 7.90 -2.80
C GLY A 36 6.63 7.46 -1.90
N SER A 37 6.36 6.15 -1.81
CA SER A 37 5.27 5.60 -1.01
C SER A 37 5.52 5.84 0.48
N VAL A 38 4.45 6.18 1.19
CA VAL A 38 4.40 6.11 2.66
C VAL A 38 3.52 4.92 2.99
N LEU A 39 4.07 3.92 3.68
CA LEU A 39 3.42 2.63 3.85
C LEU A 39 2.92 2.45 5.28
N ALA A 40 1.72 1.91 5.40
CA ALA A 40 1.18 1.27 6.59
C ALA A 40 0.77 -0.16 6.22
N PHE A 41 0.70 -1.06 7.21
CA PHE A 41 0.37 -2.47 6.97
C PHE A 41 -0.87 -2.88 7.76
N ALA A 42 -1.86 -3.43 7.06
CA ALA A 42 -3.05 -4.02 7.66
C ALA A 42 -3.07 -5.54 7.41
N PRO A 43 -3.62 -6.35 8.34
CA PRO A 43 -3.98 -7.73 8.05
C PRO A 43 -4.90 -7.81 6.83
N ALA A 44 -4.79 -8.87 6.02
CA ALA A 44 -5.69 -9.06 4.88
C ALA A 44 -7.17 -9.09 5.27
N SER A 45 -7.49 -9.59 6.48
CA SER A 45 -8.86 -9.59 7.02
C SER A 45 -9.44 -8.20 7.31
N ALA A 46 -8.59 -7.17 7.39
CA ALA A 46 -8.96 -5.79 7.61
C ALA A 46 -8.96 -4.96 6.31
N PHE A 47 -8.72 -5.59 5.15
CA PHE A 47 -8.71 -4.96 3.84
C PHE A 47 -9.79 -5.57 2.95
N GLU A 48 -10.54 -4.73 2.25
CA GLU A 48 -11.55 -5.16 1.29
C GLU A 48 -11.45 -4.31 0.02
N LEU A 49 -11.17 -4.95 -1.11
CA LEU A 49 -11.24 -4.30 -2.42
C LEU A 49 -12.71 -4.19 -2.83
N GLN A 50 -13.20 -2.96 -2.96
CA GLN A 50 -14.59 -2.66 -3.30
C GLN A 50 -14.82 -2.72 -4.82
N GLN A 51 -13.83 -2.30 -5.62
CA GLN A 51 -13.88 -2.37 -7.09
C GLN A 51 -12.48 -2.28 -7.72
N GLY A 52 -12.41 -2.71 -8.98
CA GLY A 52 -11.24 -2.52 -9.85
C GLY A 52 -10.21 -3.64 -9.82
N GLU A 53 -10.59 -4.88 -9.46
CA GLU A 53 -9.68 -6.04 -9.53
C GLU A 53 -9.18 -6.26 -10.98
N ASP A 54 -10.04 -6.06 -11.97
CA ASP A 54 -9.73 -6.08 -13.41
C ASP A 54 -8.94 -4.84 -13.89
N ALA A 55 -8.90 -3.79 -13.07
CA ALA A 55 -8.14 -2.56 -13.33
C ALA A 55 -6.73 -2.57 -12.74
N LEU A 56 -6.34 -3.66 -12.05
CA LEU A 56 -5.03 -3.81 -11.43
C LEU A 56 -4.04 -4.53 -12.35
N THR A 57 -2.82 -4.00 -12.40
CA THR A 57 -1.65 -4.71 -12.93
C THR A 57 -0.78 -5.18 -11.78
N GLU A 58 -0.46 -6.47 -11.74
CA GLU A 58 0.48 -7.03 -10.79
C GLU A 58 1.92 -6.90 -11.32
N TYR A 59 2.81 -6.43 -10.45
CA TYR A 59 4.25 -6.49 -10.65
C TYR A 59 4.93 -7.16 -9.46
N ARG A 60 5.74 -8.17 -9.74
CA ARG A 60 6.59 -8.86 -8.76
C ARG A 60 8.04 -8.75 -9.20
N PHE A 61 8.92 -8.52 -8.24
CA PHE A 61 10.37 -8.46 -8.47
C PHE A 61 11.12 -8.95 -7.23
N ASN A 62 12.44 -9.11 -7.35
CA ASN A 62 13.30 -9.63 -6.30
C ASN A 62 12.84 -11.02 -5.80
N THR A 63 12.45 -11.15 -4.52
CA THR A 63 12.00 -12.42 -3.94
C THR A 63 10.56 -12.79 -4.31
N HIS A 64 9.87 -11.93 -5.08
CA HIS A 64 8.48 -12.12 -5.56
C HIS A 64 7.45 -12.26 -4.43
N LYS A 65 7.81 -11.94 -3.18
CA LYS A 65 6.97 -12.04 -1.98
C LYS A 65 5.86 -10.99 -1.90
N ILE A 66 6.02 -9.87 -2.61
CA ILE A 66 5.06 -8.77 -2.62
C ILE A 66 4.48 -8.64 -4.02
N SER A 67 3.15 -8.69 -4.10
CA SER A 67 2.35 -8.25 -5.23
C SER A 67 2.24 -6.73 -5.18
N HIS A 68 2.98 -6.03 -6.02
CA HIS A 68 2.78 -4.60 -6.22
C HIS A 68 1.61 -4.41 -7.19
N LEU A 69 0.54 -3.77 -6.73
CA LEU A 69 -0.72 -3.68 -7.47
C LEU A 69 -1.00 -2.21 -7.82
N PHE A 70 -0.87 -1.87 -9.10
CA PHE A 70 -1.09 -0.51 -9.57
C PHE A 70 -2.21 -0.45 -10.60
N CYS A 71 -2.93 0.67 -10.60
CA CYS A 71 -4.01 0.88 -11.56
C CYS A 71 -3.46 0.99 -12.98
N GLN A 72 -3.94 0.16 -13.89
CA GLN A 72 -3.51 0.17 -15.29
C GLN A 72 -3.85 1.48 -16.03
N THR A 73 -4.83 2.25 -15.54
CA THR A 73 -5.26 3.51 -16.15
C THR A 73 -4.45 4.72 -15.69
N CYS A 74 -4.19 4.87 -14.39
CA CYS A 74 -3.50 6.05 -13.84
C CYS A 74 -2.11 5.78 -13.25
N GLY A 75 -1.67 4.51 -13.22
CA GLY A 75 -0.35 4.11 -12.73
C GLY A 75 -0.15 4.17 -11.21
N ILE A 76 -1.17 4.59 -10.45
CA ILE A 76 -1.07 4.70 -8.98
C ILE A 76 -1.08 3.30 -8.35
N GLU A 77 -0.02 3.03 -7.57
CA GLU A 77 0.07 1.88 -6.65
C GLU A 77 -0.49 2.31 -5.28
N SER A 78 -1.79 2.09 -5.11
CA SER A 78 -2.50 2.46 -3.87
C SER A 78 -2.36 1.41 -2.77
N PHE A 79 -2.05 0.16 -3.14
CA PHE A 79 -1.73 -0.91 -2.20
C PHE A 79 -0.88 -2.02 -2.86
N GLY A 80 -0.36 -2.92 -2.03
CA GLY A 80 0.20 -4.20 -2.44
C GLY A 80 -0.26 -5.32 -1.50
N ARG A 81 -0.10 -6.58 -1.93
CA ARG A 81 -0.40 -7.77 -1.10
C ARG A 81 0.88 -8.52 -0.82
N GLY A 82 1.03 -9.07 0.37
CA GLY A 82 2.21 -9.84 0.75
C GLY A 82 1.99 -10.64 2.02
N VAL A 83 3.07 -11.21 2.55
CA VAL A 83 3.05 -12.01 3.77
C VAL A 83 3.93 -11.34 4.82
N GLY A 84 3.35 -11.09 6.00
CA GLY A 84 4.04 -10.51 7.16
C GLY A 84 4.81 -11.55 7.97
N PRO A 85 5.44 -11.13 9.08
CA PRO A 85 6.07 -12.04 10.03
C PRO A 85 5.09 -13.12 10.51
N GLY A 86 5.55 -14.37 10.58
CA GLY A 86 4.70 -15.50 11.01
C GLY A 86 3.75 -16.06 9.95
N GLY A 87 3.80 -15.57 8.70
CA GLY A 87 3.03 -16.16 7.60
C GLY A 87 1.64 -15.56 7.38
N ALA A 88 1.26 -14.53 8.15
CA ALA A 88 -0.03 -13.86 7.99
C ALA A 88 -0.07 -13.03 6.70
N GLU A 89 -1.18 -13.12 5.96
CA GLU A 89 -1.41 -12.28 4.78
C GLU A 89 -1.65 -10.81 5.19
N MET A 90 -1.02 -9.90 4.45
CA MET A 90 -1.03 -8.46 4.75
C MET A 90 -1.30 -7.65 3.48
N ALA A 91 -1.98 -6.51 3.67
CA ALA A 91 -2.06 -5.44 2.70
C ALA A 91 -1.09 -4.31 3.08
N ALA A 92 -0.20 -3.94 2.16
CA ALA A 92 0.67 -2.78 2.29
C ALA A 92 -0.04 -1.57 1.65
N ILE A 93 -0.49 -0.63 2.46
CA ILE A 93 -1.29 0.53 2.03
C ILE A 93 -0.38 1.72 1.80
N ASN A 94 -0.43 2.33 0.62
CA ASN A 94 0.16 3.65 0.41
C ASN A 94 -0.77 4.69 1.02
N VAL A 95 -0.46 5.21 2.21
CA VAL A 95 -1.37 6.10 2.96
C VAL A 95 -1.63 7.43 2.25
N ARG A 96 -0.81 7.77 1.25
CA ARG A 96 -1.04 8.92 0.36
C ARG A 96 -2.25 8.73 -0.57
N CYS A 97 -2.81 7.53 -0.61
CA CYS A 97 -3.95 7.13 -1.42
C CYS A 97 -5.22 6.91 -0.58
N LEU A 98 -5.20 7.24 0.71
CA LEU A 98 -6.39 7.32 1.56
C LEU A 98 -7.06 8.68 1.36
N ASP A 99 -8.39 8.70 1.29
CA ASP A 99 -9.15 9.91 0.94
C ASP A 99 -9.15 10.98 2.04
N ASP A 100 -8.94 10.57 3.29
CA ASP A 100 -9.10 11.38 4.50
C ASP A 100 -7.75 11.73 5.18
N VAL A 101 -6.65 11.61 4.45
CA VAL A 101 -5.30 11.83 4.97
C VAL A 101 -4.69 13.15 4.45
N ASP A 102 -4.22 14.00 5.37
CA ASP A 102 -3.33 15.11 5.03
C ASP A 102 -1.90 14.59 4.78
N VAL A 103 -1.52 14.52 3.51
CA VAL A 103 -0.23 14.01 3.06
C VAL A 103 0.97 14.84 3.56
N PHE A 104 0.76 16.09 3.96
CA PHE A 104 1.83 16.97 4.48
C PHE A 104 2.00 16.84 6.00
N ALA A 105 1.01 16.30 6.70
CA ALA A 105 1.07 16.05 8.14
C ALA A 105 1.72 14.69 8.50
N LEU A 106 1.96 13.82 7.51
CA LEU A 106 2.54 12.49 7.72
C LEU A 106 3.97 12.54 8.27
N LYS A 107 4.25 11.70 9.26
CA LYS A 107 5.57 11.58 9.91
C LYS A 107 6.10 10.14 9.86
N PRO A 108 6.44 9.62 8.67
CA PRO A 108 6.97 8.27 8.56
C PRO A 108 8.41 8.18 9.03
N HIS A 109 8.80 7.01 9.55
CA HIS A 109 10.18 6.72 9.86
C HIS A 109 10.88 5.98 8.70
N PRO A 110 12.20 6.16 8.51
CA PRO A 110 12.93 5.46 7.47
C PRO A 110 12.97 3.94 7.71
N PHE A 111 12.81 3.16 6.64
CA PHE A 111 13.04 1.73 6.61
C PHE A 111 14.12 1.37 5.59
N ASP A 112 15.14 0.62 6.03
CA ASP A 112 16.23 0.18 5.17
C ASP A 112 15.88 -1.11 4.41
N GLY A 113 15.12 -0.94 3.32
CA GLY A 113 14.74 -2.03 2.43
C GLY A 113 15.81 -2.41 1.41
N LYS A 114 16.91 -1.65 1.27
CA LYS A 114 18.05 -2.06 0.43
C LYS A 114 18.83 -3.23 1.04
N SER A 115 18.81 -3.36 2.37
CA SER A 115 19.51 -4.40 3.14
C SER A 115 18.60 -5.57 3.51
N ARG A 116 17.58 -5.86 2.70
CA ARG A 116 16.54 -6.87 2.96
C ARG A 116 16.32 -7.80 1.78
#